data_AF-A0A8B6C6D7-F1
#
_entry.id   AF-A0A8B6C6D7-F1
#
_cell.length_a   1.000
_cell.length_b   1.000
_cell.length_c   1.000
_cell.angle_alpha   90.00
_cell.angle_beta   90.00
_cell.angle_gamma   90.00
#
_symmetry.space_group_name_H-M   'P 1'
#
loop_
_entity.id
_entity.type
_entity.pdbx_description
1 polymer ?
#
loop_
_entity_poly.entity_id
_entity_poly.type
_entity_poly.pdbx_seq_one_letter_code
_entity_poly.pdbx_strand_id
1 'polypeptide(L)'
;MKIFRFLITVSLISSAAGGHLCLQCDHVTIPQDCFRVVRCGTHEDCFVDKFRTHEGYEYFSLGCRDIDKCSGASAIGKRSNGSLVLRKSVPVQEANDNGDSSICHACCNGKAICNVDNLCVSP
;
A
#
# COMPACT_ATOMS: atom_id res chain seq x y z
N MET A 1 -22.05 7.13 57.99
CA MET A 1 -21.94 7.64 56.61
C MET A 1 -20.55 7.29 56.08
N LYS A 2 -20.42 6.40 55.09
CA LYS A 2 -19.12 5.96 54.53
C LYS A 2 -19.04 6.45 53.08
N ILE A 3 -18.13 7.39 52.83
CA ILE A 3 -17.88 7.95 51.49
C ILE A 3 -16.97 6.96 50.75
N PHE A 4 -17.53 6.23 49.78
CA PHE A 4 -16.77 5.38 48.86
C PHE A 4 -16.05 6.28 47.85
N ARG A 5 -14.73 6.41 47.98
CA ARG A 5 -13.90 7.13 47.01
C ARG A 5 -13.73 6.26 45.75
N PHE A 6 -14.48 6.57 44.71
CA PHE A 6 -14.31 5.99 43.38
C PHE A 6 -13.08 6.64 42.73
N LEU A 7 -11.93 5.95 42.78
CA LEU A 7 -10.73 6.36 42.05
C LEU A 7 -10.88 5.95 40.58
N ILE A 8 -11.45 6.83 39.76
CA ILE A 8 -11.46 6.64 38.30
C ILE A 8 -10.08 7.02 37.79
N THR A 9 -9.19 6.03 37.63
CA THR A 9 -7.95 6.19 36.88
C THR A 9 -8.30 6.32 35.41
N VAL A 10 -8.29 7.55 34.89
CA VAL A 10 -8.42 7.81 33.45
C VAL A 10 -7.12 7.37 32.79
N SER A 11 -7.11 6.14 32.24
CA SER A 11 -6.02 5.67 31.40
C SER A 11 -6.02 6.47 30.10
N LEU A 12 -5.00 7.28 29.88
CA LEU A 12 -4.72 7.90 28.59
C LEU A 12 -4.39 6.78 27.59
N ILE A 13 -5.39 6.35 26.82
CA ILE A 13 -5.16 5.48 25.66
C ILE A 13 -4.54 6.39 24.59
N SER A 14 -3.21 6.49 24.59
CA SER A 14 -2.46 7.10 23.50
C SER A 14 -2.64 6.22 22.27
N SER A 15 -3.69 6.49 21.48
CA SER A 15 -3.78 5.99 20.12
C SER A 15 -2.68 6.69 19.32
N ALA A 16 -1.48 6.08 19.33
CA ALA A 16 -0.42 6.47 18.43
C ALA A 16 -1.03 6.40 17.02
N ALA A 17 -1.13 7.55 16.35
CA ALA A 17 -1.49 7.62 14.94
C ALA A 17 -0.33 7.01 14.14
N GLY A 18 -0.22 5.69 14.20
CA GLY A 18 0.81 4.91 13.53
C GLY A 18 0.51 4.79 12.04
N GLY A 19 1.55 4.43 11.28
CA GLY A 19 1.49 4.21 9.83
C GLY A 19 2.01 5.38 8.98
N HIS A 20 2.47 5.06 7.78
CA HIS A 20 3.08 5.99 6.82
C HIS A 20 2.06 6.54 5.82
N LEU A 21 2.48 7.58 5.08
CA LEU A 21 1.65 8.21 4.06
C LEU A 21 1.81 7.50 2.71
N CYS A 22 0.70 7.30 2.01
CA CYS A 22 0.64 6.71 0.67
C CYS A 22 -0.32 7.51 -0.22
N LEU A 23 -0.19 7.34 -1.53
CA LEU A 23 -1.21 7.77 -2.49
C LEU A 23 -2.36 6.75 -2.54
N GLN A 24 -3.59 7.23 -2.70
CA GLN A 24 -4.81 6.42 -2.78
C GLN A 24 -5.70 6.88 -3.95
N CYS A 25 -5.56 6.23 -5.09
CA CYS A 25 -6.40 6.46 -6.26
C CYS A 25 -6.65 5.15 -6.99
N ASP A 26 -7.80 5.05 -7.64
CA ASP A 26 -8.14 3.94 -8.52
C ASP A 26 -8.20 4.46 -9.96
N HIS A 27 -7.84 3.62 -10.92
CA HIS A 27 -7.96 3.92 -12.36
C HIS A 27 -7.23 5.19 -12.82
N VAL A 28 -5.97 5.37 -12.43
CA VAL A 28 -5.12 6.45 -12.97
C VAL A 28 -4.22 5.94 -14.09
N THR A 29 -3.91 6.78 -15.08
CA THR A 29 -3.08 6.41 -16.23
C THR A 29 -1.59 6.29 -15.88
N ILE A 30 -1.13 7.09 -14.92
CA ILE A 30 0.19 7.01 -14.32
C ILE A 30 0.11 7.31 -12.82
N PRO A 31 0.96 6.73 -11.96
CA PRO A 31 0.97 6.98 -10.51
C PRO A 31 1.03 8.46 -10.11
N GLN A 32 1.72 9.28 -10.91
CA GLN A 32 1.97 10.70 -10.66
C GLN A 32 0.71 11.56 -10.77
N ASP A 33 -0.34 11.07 -11.45
CA ASP A 33 -1.62 11.78 -11.56
C ASP A 33 -2.49 11.62 -10.30
N CYS A 34 -2.06 10.79 -9.34
CA CYS A 34 -2.76 10.64 -8.07
C CYS A 34 -2.33 11.71 -7.06
N PHE A 35 -3.28 12.56 -6.65
CA PHE A 35 -3.04 13.63 -5.66
C PHE A 35 -3.64 13.36 -4.28
N ARG A 36 -4.35 12.24 -4.11
CA ARG A 36 -4.99 11.88 -2.84
C ARG A 36 -4.00 11.17 -1.92
N VAL A 37 -3.58 11.85 -0.87
CA VAL A 37 -2.68 11.30 0.16
C VAL A 37 -3.50 10.80 1.35
N VAL A 38 -3.20 9.58 1.81
CA VAL A 38 -3.82 8.95 2.99
C VAL A 38 -2.74 8.47 3.97
N ARG A 39 -3.11 8.34 5.24
CA ARG A 39 -2.28 7.65 6.24
C ARG A 39 -2.78 6.21 6.35
N CYS A 40 -1.91 5.25 6.09
CA CYS A 40 -2.22 3.84 6.28
C CYS A 40 -2.17 3.44 7.76
N GLY A 41 -2.76 2.30 8.09
CA GLY A 41 -2.63 1.66 9.39
C GLY A 41 -1.20 1.14 9.64
N THR A 42 -0.96 0.68 10.87
CA THR A 42 0.35 0.13 11.29
C THR A 42 0.68 -1.23 10.66
N HIS A 43 -0.31 -1.89 10.08
CA HIS A 43 -0.19 -3.22 9.46
C HIS A 43 -0.33 -3.16 7.94
N GLU A 44 -0.26 -1.97 7.36
CA GLU A 44 -0.46 -1.73 5.93
C GLU A 44 0.79 -1.10 5.31
N ASP A 45 1.10 -1.50 4.08
CA ASP A 45 2.12 -0.92 3.21
C ASP A 45 1.47 -0.16 2.05
N CYS A 46 2.23 0.74 1.40
CA CYS A 46 1.74 1.34 0.17
C CYS A 46 1.76 0.30 -0.94
N PHE A 47 0.71 0.21 -1.75
CA PHE A 47 0.70 -0.64 -2.94
C PHE A 47 0.55 0.15 -4.24
N VAL A 48 0.97 -0.51 -5.32
CA VAL A 48 0.71 -0.19 -6.72
C VAL A 48 0.27 -1.47 -7.42
N ASP A 49 -0.91 -1.43 -8.03
CA ASP A 49 -1.36 -2.42 -9.00
C ASP A 49 -1.37 -1.77 -10.38
N LYS A 50 -0.86 -2.48 -11.37
CA LYS A 50 -1.09 -2.16 -12.78
C LYS A 50 -1.98 -3.23 -13.37
N PHE A 51 -3.06 -2.85 -14.03
CA PHE A 51 -4.00 -3.77 -14.65
C PHE A 51 -4.37 -3.29 -16.04
N ARG A 52 -4.82 -4.21 -16.88
CA ARG A 52 -5.36 -3.95 -18.21
C ARG A 52 -6.83 -4.30 -18.22
N THR A 53 -7.67 -3.36 -18.61
CA THR A 53 -9.11 -3.57 -18.79
C THR A 53 -9.38 -4.52 -19.95
N HIS A 54 -10.58 -5.09 -20.01
CA HIS A 54 -11.03 -5.90 -21.14
C HIS A 54 -10.98 -5.15 -22.50
N GLU A 55 -11.09 -3.82 -22.49
CA GLU A 55 -10.95 -2.96 -23.68
C GLU A 55 -9.49 -2.73 -24.09
N GLY A 56 -8.52 -3.20 -23.30
CA GLY A 56 -7.10 -3.10 -23.58
C GLY A 56 -6.41 -1.88 -22.98
N TYR A 57 -7.13 -1.00 -22.27
CA TYR A 57 -6.55 0.15 -21.59
C TYR A 57 -5.81 -0.26 -20.31
N GLU A 58 -4.64 0.32 -20.08
CA GLU A 58 -3.86 0.08 -18.86
C GLU A 58 -4.07 1.19 -17.84
N TYR A 59 -4.26 0.80 -16.59
CA TYR A 59 -4.44 1.70 -15.47
C TYR A 59 -3.66 1.23 -14.25
N PHE A 60 -3.52 2.15 -13.30
CA PHE A 60 -2.93 1.92 -11.99
C PHE A 60 -3.97 2.12 -10.88
N SER A 61 -3.87 1.30 -9.85
CA SER A 61 -4.51 1.51 -8.56
C SER A 61 -3.44 1.61 -7.48
N LEU A 62 -3.60 2.59 -6.60
CA LEU A 62 -2.67 2.93 -5.52
C LEU A 62 -3.43 2.98 -4.21
N GLY A 63 -2.78 2.59 -3.12
CA GLY A 63 -3.39 2.73 -1.80
C GLY A 63 -2.60 2.11 -0.66
N CYS A 64 -3.32 1.87 0.43
CA CYS A 64 -2.88 1.06 1.56
C CYS A 64 -3.31 -0.41 1.37
N ARG A 65 -2.45 -1.35 1.75
CA ARG A 65 -2.74 -2.79 1.68
C ARG A 65 -2.05 -3.50 2.84
N ASP A 66 -2.75 -4.46 3.46
CA ASP A 66 -2.16 -5.27 4.53
C ASP A 66 -0.83 -5.90 4.12
N ILE A 67 0.16 -5.86 5.01
CA ILE A 67 1.51 -6.41 4.80
C ILE A 67 1.45 -7.89 4.39
N ASP A 68 0.48 -8.65 4.91
CA ASP A 68 0.27 -10.06 4.56
C ASP A 68 -0.11 -10.24 3.09
N LYS A 69 -0.84 -9.29 2.49
CA LYS A 69 -1.18 -9.29 1.06
C LYS A 69 -0.02 -8.86 0.18
N CYS A 70 0.92 -8.09 0.73
CA CYS A 70 2.18 -7.73 0.09
C CYS A 70 3.24 -8.86 0.12
N SER A 71 3.05 -9.87 0.97
CA SER A 71 4.04 -10.93 1.20
C SER A 71 4.22 -11.91 0.02
N GLY A 72 3.35 -11.87 -0.99
CA GLY A 72 3.50 -12.56 -2.28
C GLY A 72 4.01 -11.69 -3.43
N ALA A 73 3.96 -10.36 -3.29
CA ALA A 73 4.33 -9.37 -4.29
C ALA A 73 5.39 -8.43 -3.72
N SER A 74 6.55 -9.00 -3.46
CA SER A 74 7.64 -8.28 -2.81
C SER A 74 8.35 -7.41 -3.83
N ALA A 75 8.13 -6.10 -3.81
CA ALA A 75 9.01 -5.14 -4.47
C ALA A 75 9.34 -3.96 -3.54
N ILE A 76 10.20 -4.25 -2.56
CA ILE A 76 11.15 -3.41 -1.80
C ILE A 76 11.10 -3.80 -0.32
N GLY A 77 11.95 -4.76 0.05
CA GLY A 77 12.35 -4.99 1.45
C GLY A 77 13.84 -4.65 1.58
N LYS A 78 14.19 -3.69 2.44
CA LYS A 78 15.59 -3.37 2.77
C LYS A 78 16.29 -4.63 3.30
N ARG A 79 17.28 -5.16 2.58
CA ARG A 79 18.36 -5.93 3.22
C ARG A 79 19.30 -4.94 3.91
N SER A 80 19.93 -5.37 5.01
CA SER A 80 20.84 -4.63 5.90
C SER A 80 22.09 -4.01 5.25
N ASN A 81 22.17 -3.90 3.92
CA ASN A 81 23.32 -3.37 3.19
C ASN A 81 22.96 -2.31 2.12
N GLY A 82 21.88 -1.54 2.31
CA GLY A 82 21.61 -0.31 1.55
C GLY A 82 21.27 -0.45 0.06
N SER A 83 21.22 -1.66 -0.50
CA SER A 83 20.90 -1.89 -1.91
C SER A 83 19.39 -2.16 -2.09
N LEU A 84 18.71 -1.30 -2.86
CA LEU A 84 17.32 -1.46 -3.29
C LEU A 84 17.24 -2.62 -4.28
N VAL A 85 16.88 -3.82 -3.81
CA VAL A 85 16.65 -4.96 -4.71
C VAL A 85 15.22 -4.87 -5.23
N LEU A 86 15.07 -4.46 -6.49
CA LEU A 86 13.85 -4.61 -7.29
C LEU A 86 13.54 -6.11 -7.40
N ARG A 87 12.72 -6.65 -6.50
CA ARG A 87 12.27 -8.03 -6.58
C ARG A 87 11.08 -8.06 -7.54
N LYS A 88 11.41 -8.34 -8.80
CA LYS A 88 10.57 -8.93 -9.85
C LYS A 88 9.05 -8.86 -9.62
N SER A 89 8.39 -7.98 -10.37
CA SER A 89 6.95 -8.01 -10.63
C SER A 89 6.49 -9.46 -10.85
N VAL A 90 5.61 -9.98 -10.00
CA VAL A 90 4.98 -11.27 -10.26
C VAL A 90 3.99 -11.05 -11.40
N PRO A 91 4.12 -11.72 -12.56
CA PRO A 91 3.07 -11.70 -13.57
C PRO A 91 1.86 -12.43 -12.97
N VAL A 92 0.83 -11.68 -12.56
CA VAL A 92 -0.42 -12.23 -12.03
C VAL A 92 -1.32 -12.53 -13.23
N GLN A 93 -1.14 -13.70 -13.85
CA GLN A 93 -2.00 -14.14 -14.94
C GLN A 93 -3.32 -14.71 -14.39
N GLU A 94 -4.15 -13.85 -13.80
CA GLU A 94 -5.54 -14.17 -13.49
C GLU A 94 -6.41 -12.98 -13.94
N ALA A 95 -7.25 -13.22 -14.95
CA ALA A 95 -8.30 -12.28 -15.31
C ALA A 95 -9.35 -12.28 -14.19
N ASN A 96 -9.77 -11.11 -13.74
CA ASN A 96 -10.86 -10.99 -12.78
C ASN A 96 -12.22 -11.29 -13.44
N ASP A 97 -13.30 -11.42 -12.66
CA ASP A 97 -14.66 -11.64 -13.17
C ASP A 97 -15.15 -10.55 -14.15
N ASN A 98 -14.51 -9.37 -14.17
CA ASN A 98 -14.80 -8.27 -15.09
C ASN A 98 -13.98 -8.34 -16.40
N GLY A 99 -13.10 -9.34 -16.55
CA GLY A 99 -12.21 -9.48 -17.69
C GLY A 99 -10.95 -8.61 -17.65
N ASP A 100 -10.71 -7.89 -16.55
CA ASP A 100 -9.48 -7.13 -16.37
C ASP A 100 -8.34 -8.07 -15.95
N SER A 101 -7.17 -7.87 -16.55
CA SER A 101 -5.98 -8.66 -16.30
C SER A 101 -4.99 -7.88 -15.44
N SER A 102 -4.58 -8.45 -14.32
CA SER A 102 -3.50 -7.88 -13.51
C SER A 102 -2.16 -8.02 -14.25
N ILE A 103 -1.43 -6.91 -14.43
CA ILE A 103 -0.12 -6.90 -15.10
C ILE A 103 1.00 -6.95 -14.06
N CYS A 104 0.88 -6.15 -13.00
CA CYS A 104 1.90 -5.99 -11.98
C CYS A 104 1.23 -5.69 -10.65
N HIS A 105 1.81 -6.24 -9.59
CA HIS A 105 1.53 -5.85 -8.22
C HIS A 105 2.86 -5.59 -7.51
N ALA A 106 2.95 -4.47 -6.80
CA ALA A 106 4.10 -4.09 -5.99
C ALA A 106 3.64 -3.43 -4.68
N CYS A 107 4.40 -3.64 -3.61
CA CYS A 107 4.27 -2.91 -2.36
C CYS A 107 5.59 -2.30 -1.92
N CYS A 108 5.53 -1.13 -1.28
CA CYS A 108 6.70 -0.44 -0.75
C CYS A 108 6.42 0.14 0.64
N ASN A 109 7.50 0.29 1.40
CA ASN A 109 7.50 0.93 2.70
C ASN A 109 8.79 1.73 2.94
N GLY A 110 8.82 2.50 4.04
CA GLY A 110 10.03 3.20 4.50
C GLY A 110 10.29 4.58 3.90
N LYS A 111 9.42 5.07 2.99
CA LYS A 111 9.38 6.45 2.50
C LYS A 111 7.92 6.88 2.34
N ALA A 112 7.59 8.11 2.74
CA ALA A 112 6.27 8.67 2.50
C ALA A 112 6.01 8.76 0.99
N ILE A 113 4.82 8.34 0.55
CA ILE A 113 4.39 8.38 -0.84
C ILE A 113 5.35 7.55 -1.73
N CYS A 114 5.82 6.39 -1.25
CA CYS A 114 6.72 5.54 -2.04
C CYS A 114 6.04 4.91 -3.27
N ASN A 115 4.71 4.82 -3.27
CA ASN A 115 3.93 4.23 -4.36
C ASN A 115 3.78 5.16 -5.59
N VAL A 116 4.40 6.34 -5.58
CA VAL A 116 4.56 7.19 -6.78
C VAL A 116 5.78 6.79 -7.63
N ASP A 117 6.70 6.02 -7.05
CA ASP A 117 7.95 5.62 -7.69
C ASP A 117 7.69 4.52 -8.76
N ASN A 118 8.68 4.22 -9.62
CA ASN A 118 8.55 3.32 -10.78
C ASN A 118 8.47 1.82 -10.41
N LEU A 119 7.50 1.42 -9.59
CA LEU A 119 7.36 0.05 -9.07
C LEU A 119 6.74 -0.94 -10.07
N CYS A 120 5.93 -0.45 -11.02
CA CYS A 120 5.25 -1.24 -12.04
C CYS A 120 5.45 -0.72 -13.46
N VAL A 121 6.63 -0.15 -13.74
CA VAL A 121 7.03 0.25 -15.10
C VAL A 121 7.76 -0.93 -15.73
N SER A 122 7.14 -1.59 -16.71
CA SER A 122 7.84 -2.57 -17.55
C SER A 122 8.96 -1.86 -18.33
N PRO A 123 10.15 -2.48 -18.50
CA PRO A 123 11.19 -1.96 -19.37
C PRO A 123 10.76 -1.92 -20.85
#